data_AF-A0A9D6NJ42-F1
#
_entry.id   AF-A0A9D6NJ42-F1
#
_cell.length_a   1.000
_cell.length_b   1.000
_cell.length_c   1.000
_cell.angle_alpha   90.00
_cell.angle_beta   90.00
_cell.angle_gamma   90.00
#
_symmetry.space_group_name_H-M   'P 1'
#
loop_
_entity.id
_entity.type
_entity.pdbx_description
1 polymer ?
#
loop_
_entity_poly.entity_id
_entity_poly.type
_entity_poly.pdbx_seq_one_letter_code
_entity_poly.pdbx_strand_id
1 'polypeptide(L)'
;MRVTHARPAIAPPAREHRTEDSGGLTRQELYRSAFGGSVSALAGAAYPSIYAHELGHKLAVDTLYQNAQPTIEVNPFSGGVTRWFPGELTETGQKLGPRLSRAVVSAAGTVVDTTIAMTSFAVGYRIRKEHPLIGTTLMGYAGFTMLNSVFYAASALGSAVTPGNDFASLALNAGIHPLVSMGILAAVLPAEYLLLRTLEKHGI
;
A
#
# COMPACT_ATOMS: atom_id res chain seq x y z
N MET A 1 37.28 -73.10 27.99
CA MET A 1 36.63 -72.72 26.71
C MET A 1 35.68 -71.57 27.01
N ARG A 2 36.06 -70.32 26.71
CA ARG A 2 35.23 -69.13 26.97
C ARG A 2 34.37 -68.88 25.73
N VAL A 3 33.06 -68.97 25.87
CA VAL A 3 32.09 -68.62 24.81
C VAL A 3 31.77 -67.13 24.96
N THR A 4 32.27 -66.32 24.02
CA THR A 4 31.92 -64.90 23.89
C THR A 4 30.63 -64.77 23.08
N HIS A 5 29.54 -64.37 23.74
CA HIS A 5 28.31 -63.98 23.06
C HIS A 5 28.50 -62.60 22.41
N ALA A 6 28.47 -62.55 21.08
CA ALA A 6 28.42 -61.30 20.33
C ALA A 6 27.08 -60.61 20.55
N ARG A 7 27.09 -59.34 20.98
CA ARG A 7 25.89 -58.51 21.06
C ARG A 7 25.42 -58.14 19.64
N PRO A 8 24.10 -58.18 19.37
CA PRO A 8 23.56 -57.73 18.09
C PRO A 8 23.74 -56.21 17.93
N ALA A 9 24.13 -55.80 16.72
CA ALA A 9 24.25 -54.39 16.35
C ALA A 9 22.87 -53.73 16.33
N ILE A 10 22.69 -52.70 17.15
CA ILE A 10 21.49 -51.84 17.13
C ILE A 10 21.61 -50.99 15.87
N ALA A 11 20.69 -51.18 14.92
CA ALA A 11 20.60 -50.35 13.73
C ALA A 11 20.37 -48.88 14.15
N PRO A 12 21.12 -47.91 13.59
CA PRO A 12 20.88 -46.51 13.88
C PRO A 12 19.44 -46.14 13.49
N PRO A 13 18.77 -45.26 14.26
CA PRO A 13 17.43 -44.82 13.92
C PRO A 13 17.44 -44.25 12.50
N ALA A 14 16.47 -44.68 11.69
CA ALA A 14 16.27 -44.14 10.35
C ALA A 14 16.23 -42.62 10.44
N ARG A 15 17.16 -41.95 9.74
CA ARG A 15 17.09 -40.50 9.55
C ARG A 15 15.74 -40.24 8.90
N GLU A 16 14.83 -39.61 9.63
CA GLU A 16 13.67 -38.96 9.02
C GLU A 16 14.22 -38.03 7.94
N HIS A 17 13.99 -38.43 6.70
CA HIS A 17 14.12 -37.56 5.56
C HIS A 17 13.05 -36.50 5.78
N ARG A 18 13.40 -35.37 6.41
CA ARG A 18 12.62 -34.15 6.25
C ARG A 18 12.59 -33.92 4.74
N THR A 19 11.45 -34.20 4.14
CA THR A 19 11.07 -33.63 2.86
C THR A 19 11.09 -32.13 3.10
N GLU A 20 12.20 -31.48 2.73
CA GLU A 20 12.17 -30.06 2.45
C GLU A 20 11.06 -29.88 1.43
N ASP A 21 9.98 -29.27 1.91
CA ASP A 21 8.78 -28.92 1.19
C ASP A 21 9.18 -27.90 0.11
N SER A 22 9.74 -28.41 -0.99
CA SER A 22 10.26 -27.64 -2.12
C SER A 22 9.16 -27.27 -3.12
N GLY A 23 7.96 -27.01 -2.60
CA GLY A 23 6.85 -26.39 -3.33
C GLY A 23 6.93 -24.85 -3.40
N GLY A 24 8.04 -24.26 -2.95
CA GLY A 24 8.26 -22.82 -3.01
C GLY A 24 8.81 -22.36 -4.36
N LEU A 25 8.28 -21.26 -4.90
CA LEU A 25 8.84 -20.59 -6.07
C LEU A 25 10.33 -20.30 -5.84
N THR A 26 11.16 -20.56 -6.86
CA THR A 26 12.58 -20.14 -6.83
C THR A 26 12.67 -18.63 -6.65
N ARG A 27 13.77 -18.10 -6.10
CA ARG A 27 13.95 -16.64 -5.95
C ARG A 27 13.71 -15.90 -7.26
N GLN A 28 14.17 -16.46 -8.38
CA GLN A 28 14.01 -15.87 -9.69
C GLN A 28 12.55 -15.87 -10.18
N GLU A 29 11.79 -16.93 -9.90
CA GLU A 29 10.35 -16.98 -10.16
C GLU A 29 9.57 -16.05 -9.24
N LEU A 30 9.97 -15.91 -7.98
CA LEU A 30 9.39 -14.95 -7.04
C LEU A 30 9.57 -13.52 -7.55
N TYR A 31 10.78 -13.16 -8.00
CA TYR A 31 11.04 -11.85 -8.59
C TYR A 31 10.27 -11.63 -9.90
N ARG A 32 10.21 -12.62 -10.79
CA ARG A 32 9.45 -12.52 -12.04
C ARG A 32 7.95 -12.42 -11.79
N SER A 33 7.43 -13.13 -10.80
CA SER A 33 6.02 -13.11 -10.40
C SER A 33 5.64 -11.79 -9.74
N ALA A 34 6.51 -11.28 -8.85
CA ALA A 34 6.35 -9.97 -8.25
C ALA A 34 6.39 -8.87 -9.31
N PHE A 35 7.39 -8.89 -10.19
CA PHE A 35 7.57 -7.87 -11.23
C PHE A 35 6.49 -7.96 -12.31
N GLY A 36 6.26 -9.14 -12.87
CA GLY A 36 5.25 -9.38 -13.91
C GLY A 36 3.84 -9.13 -13.40
N GLY A 37 3.51 -9.60 -12.19
CA GLY A 37 2.23 -9.31 -11.54
C GLY A 37 2.02 -7.82 -11.28
N SER A 38 3.07 -7.10 -10.89
CA SER A 38 3.01 -5.64 -10.72
C SER A 38 2.78 -4.91 -12.05
N VAL A 39 3.43 -5.33 -13.14
CA VAL A 39 3.24 -4.72 -14.48
C VAL A 39 1.85 -5.00 -15.05
N SER A 40 1.34 -6.22 -14.90
CA SER A 40 -0.03 -6.57 -15.34
C SER A 40 -1.09 -5.87 -14.49
N ALA A 41 -0.87 -5.76 -13.17
CA ALA A 41 -1.71 -4.97 -12.29
C ALA A 41 -1.67 -3.48 -12.67
N LEU A 42 -0.53 -2.94 -13.08
CA LEU A 42 -0.43 -1.56 -13.54
C LEU A 42 -1.27 -1.28 -14.79
N ALA A 43 -1.19 -2.15 -15.80
CA ALA A 43 -1.94 -1.97 -17.03
C ALA A 43 -3.46 -2.08 -16.84
N GLY A 44 -3.93 -2.97 -15.96
CA GLY A 44 -5.35 -3.20 -15.72
C GLY A 44 -5.96 -2.36 -14.58
N ALA A 45 -5.17 -1.99 -13.56
CA ALA A 45 -5.64 -1.35 -12.34
C ALA A 45 -5.30 0.15 -12.25
N ALA A 46 -4.54 0.72 -13.19
CA ALA A 46 -4.23 2.15 -13.17
C ALA A 46 -5.51 3.00 -13.15
N TYR A 47 -6.48 2.72 -14.02
CA TYR A 47 -7.73 3.49 -14.07
C TYR A 47 -8.57 3.34 -12.79
N PRO A 48 -8.87 2.11 -12.30
CA PRO A 48 -9.53 1.94 -11.00
C PRO A 48 -8.81 2.59 -9.83
N SER A 49 -7.47 2.52 -9.78
CA SER A 49 -6.68 3.12 -8.71
C SER A 49 -6.78 4.63 -8.71
N ILE A 50 -6.64 5.26 -9.89
CA ILE A 50 -6.80 6.71 -10.05
C ILE A 50 -8.22 7.13 -9.66
N TYR A 51 -9.24 6.40 -10.11
CA TYR A 51 -10.62 6.72 -9.75
C TYR A 51 -10.87 6.61 -8.24
N ALA A 52 -10.31 5.59 -7.57
CA ALA A 52 -10.41 5.44 -6.12
C ALA A 52 -9.73 6.58 -5.37
N HIS A 53 -8.56 7.03 -5.84
CA HIS A 53 -7.88 8.21 -5.32
C HIS A 53 -8.79 9.45 -5.40
N GLU A 54 -9.35 9.74 -6.58
CA GLU A 54 -10.25 10.88 -6.77
C GLU A 54 -11.55 10.75 -5.97
N LEU A 55 -12.06 9.54 -5.78
CA LEU A 55 -13.20 9.28 -4.93
C LEU A 55 -12.93 9.71 -3.48
N GLY A 56 -11.70 9.52 -2.98
CA GLY A 56 -11.27 10.03 -1.68
C GLY A 56 -11.45 11.54 -1.56
N HIS A 57 -10.93 12.30 -2.53
CA HIS A 57 -11.11 13.75 -2.59
C HIS A 57 -12.58 14.14 -2.65
N LYS A 58 -13.36 13.51 -3.53
CA LYS A 58 -14.79 13.78 -3.69
C LYS A 58 -15.54 13.58 -2.38
N LEU A 59 -15.32 12.46 -1.68
CA LEU A 59 -15.98 12.18 -0.40
C LEU A 59 -15.59 13.21 0.67
N ALA A 60 -14.32 13.62 0.72
CA ALA A 60 -13.88 14.66 1.64
C ALA A 60 -14.53 16.02 1.33
N VAL A 61 -14.67 16.39 0.05
CA VAL A 61 -15.36 17.62 -0.36
C VAL A 61 -16.83 17.57 0.03
N ASP A 62 -17.54 16.50 -0.32
CA ASP A 62 -18.96 16.31 -0.01
C ASP A 62 -19.23 16.33 1.51
N THR A 63 -18.24 15.93 2.32
CA THR A 63 -18.33 15.96 3.80
C THR A 63 -18.06 17.33 4.40
N LEU A 64 -17.14 18.12 3.82
CA LEU A 64 -16.61 19.34 4.43
C LEU A 64 -17.19 20.63 3.85
N TYR A 65 -17.76 20.58 2.65
CA TYR A 65 -18.29 21.74 1.94
C TYR A 65 -19.74 21.51 1.48
N GLN A 66 -20.58 22.50 1.70
CA GLN A 66 -21.95 22.55 1.21
C GLN A 66 -21.97 22.92 -0.26
N ASN A 67 -22.87 22.30 -1.04
CA ASN A 67 -23.14 22.65 -2.44
C ASN A 67 -21.90 22.69 -3.35
N ALA A 68 -20.83 21.96 -3.00
CA ALA A 68 -19.56 22.01 -3.72
C ALA A 68 -19.56 21.27 -5.07
N GLN A 69 -20.56 20.41 -5.28
CA GLN A 69 -20.80 19.62 -6.50
C GLN A 69 -19.52 18.98 -7.10
N PRO A 70 -18.74 18.20 -6.30
CA PRO A 70 -17.49 17.63 -6.78
C PRO A 70 -17.71 16.61 -7.90
N THR A 71 -16.98 16.75 -8.99
CA THR A 71 -16.96 15.85 -10.15
C THR A 71 -15.58 15.24 -10.34
N ILE A 72 -15.55 13.95 -10.66
CA ILE A 72 -14.30 13.22 -10.93
C ILE A 72 -14.12 13.16 -12.44
N GLU A 73 -12.96 13.58 -12.92
CA GLU A 73 -12.51 13.39 -14.30
C GLU A 73 -11.26 12.51 -14.29
N VAL A 74 -11.30 11.38 -14.99
CA VAL A 74 -10.12 10.52 -15.17
C VAL A 74 -9.74 10.54 -16.64
N ASN A 75 -8.55 11.07 -16.91
CA ASN A 75 -8.01 11.13 -18.26
C ASN A 75 -7.07 9.94 -18.47
N PRO A 76 -7.21 9.19 -19.57
CA PRO A 76 -6.24 8.16 -19.94
C PRO A 76 -4.85 8.80 -20.00
N PHE A 77 -3.86 8.20 -19.32
CA PHE A 77 -2.45 8.61 -19.30
C PHE A 77 -2.10 9.92 -18.58
N SER A 78 -3.06 10.80 -18.28
CA SER A 78 -2.82 12.09 -17.62
C SER A 78 -3.23 12.14 -16.14
N GLY A 79 -3.72 11.02 -15.60
CA GLY A 79 -4.15 10.93 -14.20
C GLY A 79 -5.62 11.31 -13.98
N GLY A 80 -5.95 11.63 -12.73
CA GLY A 80 -7.28 12.03 -12.29
C GLY A 80 -7.30 13.47 -11.81
N VAL A 81 -8.51 14.06 -11.77
CA VAL A 81 -8.75 15.30 -11.05
C VAL A 81 -10.17 15.34 -10.50
N THR A 82 -10.30 15.74 -9.25
CA THR A 82 -11.57 16.07 -8.62
C THR A 82 -11.80 17.57 -8.73
N ARG A 83 -12.70 17.98 -9.61
CA ARG A 83 -13.10 19.38 -9.76
C ARG A 83 -14.22 19.69 -8.80
N TRP A 84 -14.14 20.84 -8.13
CA TRP A 84 -15.17 21.31 -7.24
C TRP A 84 -15.05 22.81 -7.04
N PHE A 85 -16.14 23.44 -6.65
CA PHE A 85 -16.15 24.84 -6.22
C PHE A 85 -16.33 24.90 -4.71
N PRO A 86 -15.47 25.62 -3.98
CA PRO A 86 -15.63 25.74 -2.54
C PRO A 86 -16.89 26.54 -2.21
N GLY A 87 -17.94 25.85 -1.77
CA GLY A 87 -19.08 26.46 -1.13
C GLY A 87 -18.81 26.80 0.34
N GLU A 88 -19.87 27.08 1.09
CA GLU A 88 -19.78 27.25 2.54
C GLU A 88 -19.33 25.95 3.22
N LEU A 89 -18.65 26.05 4.37
CA LEU A 89 -18.26 24.86 5.13
C LEU A 89 -19.50 24.20 5.79
N THR A 90 -19.53 22.87 5.81
CA THR A 90 -20.46 22.11 6.67
C THR A 90 -20.15 22.36 8.15
N GLU A 91 -21.00 21.89 9.08
CA GLU A 91 -20.70 21.98 10.52
C GLU A 91 -19.34 21.33 10.85
N THR A 92 -19.06 20.16 10.27
CA THR A 92 -17.77 19.47 10.41
C THR A 92 -16.63 20.31 9.82
N GLY A 93 -16.81 20.88 8.63
CA GLY A 93 -15.83 21.77 8.01
C GLY A 93 -15.56 23.03 8.84
N GLN A 94 -16.58 23.60 9.47
CA GLN A 94 -16.45 24.78 10.34
C GLN A 94 -15.62 24.48 11.59
N LYS A 95 -15.80 23.29 12.20
CA LYS A 95 -14.99 22.86 13.36
C LYS A 95 -13.51 22.72 13.03
N LEU A 96 -13.17 22.25 11.83
CA LEU A 96 -11.78 22.20 11.35
C LEU A 96 -11.27 23.58 10.92
N GLY A 97 -12.17 24.41 10.41
CA GLY A 97 -11.83 25.66 9.74
C GLY A 97 -11.42 25.46 8.28
N PRO A 98 -11.35 26.54 7.50
CA PRO A 98 -11.18 26.48 6.04
C PRO A 98 -9.85 25.88 5.60
N ARG A 99 -8.75 26.22 6.30
CA ARG A 99 -7.41 25.72 5.96
C ARG A 99 -7.29 24.22 6.17
N LEU A 100 -7.64 23.74 7.36
CA LEU A 100 -7.59 22.30 7.66
C LEU A 100 -8.59 21.51 6.81
N SER A 101 -9.76 22.06 6.51
CA SER A 101 -10.71 21.40 5.61
C SER A 101 -10.12 21.19 4.21
N ARG A 102 -9.42 22.19 3.65
CA ARG A 102 -8.69 22.02 2.38
C ARG A 102 -7.55 21.00 2.50
N ALA A 103 -6.80 21.03 3.59
CA ALA A 103 -5.75 20.05 3.82
C ALA A 103 -6.29 18.60 3.88
N VAL A 104 -7.42 18.39 4.57
CA VAL A 104 -8.08 17.07 4.63
C VAL A 104 -8.52 16.63 3.24
N VAL A 105 -9.13 17.52 2.44
CA VAL A 105 -9.47 17.21 1.05
C VAL A 105 -8.22 16.76 0.29
N SER A 106 -7.11 17.51 0.35
CA SER A 106 -5.86 17.14 -0.34
C SER A 106 -5.24 15.83 0.17
N ALA A 107 -5.35 15.50 1.45
CA ALA A 107 -4.85 14.22 1.96
C ALA A 107 -5.73 13.02 1.54
N ALA A 108 -7.01 13.23 1.27
CA ALA A 108 -8.00 12.16 1.21
C ALA A 108 -7.71 11.10 0.15
N GLY A 109 -7.30 11.50 -1.07
CA GLY A 109 -6.94 10.55 -2.13
C GLY A 109 -5.75 9.67 -1.73
N THR A 110 -4.71 10.27 -1.15
CA THR A 110 -3.54 9.52 -0.65
C THR A 110 -3.91 8.58 0.51
N VAL A 111 -4.83 8.97 1.38
CA VAL A 111 -5.33 8.08 2.45
C VAL A 111 -6.04 6.86 1.87
N VAL A 112 -6.84 7.04 0.82
CA VAL A 112 -7.48 5.92 0.10
C VAL A 112 -6.43 4.99 -0.52
N ASP A 113 -5.46 5.53 -1.25
CA ASP A 113 -4.37 4.73 -1.84
C ASP A 113 -3.61 3.93 -0.78
N THR A 114 -3.27 4.58 0.32
CA THR A 114 -2.54 3.96 1.44
C THR A 114 -3.36 2.83 2.05
N THR A 115 -4.67 3.04 2.24
CA THR A 115 -5.58 2.03 2.80
C THR A 115 -5.71 0.82 1.88
N ILE A 116 -5.83 1.04 0.57
CA ILE A 116 -5.87 -0.02 -0.44
C ILE A 116 -4.56 -0.79 -0.46
N ALA A 117 -3.42 -0.10 -0.41
CA ALA A 117 -2.10 -0.70 -0.38
C ALA A 117 -1.91 -1.56 0.88
N MET A 118 -2.21 -1.03 2.07
CA MET A 118 -2.13 -1.76 3.32
C MET A 118 -3.00 -3.02 3.31
N THR A 119 -4.28 -2.88 2.92
CA THR A 119 -5.20 -4.02 2.84
C THR A 119 -4.70 -5.08 1.86
N SER A 120 -4.24 -4.66 0.68
CA SER A 120 -3.68 -5.57 -0.33
C SER A 120 -2.42 -6.27 0.18
N PHE A 121 -1.54 -5.53 0.86
CA PHE A 121 -0.33 -6.08 1.46
C PHE A 121 -0.66 -7.10 2.56
N ALA A 122 -1.57 -6.77 3.47
CA ALA A 122 -1.99 -7.64 4.56
C ALA A 122 -2.65 -8.94 4.04
N VAL A 123 -3.58 -8.83 3.09
CA VAL A 123 -4.20 -10.00 2.45
C VAL A 123 -3.16 -10.83 1.72
N GLY A 124 -2.31 -10.18 0.91
CA GLY A 124 -1.23 -10.83 0.19
C GLY A 124 -0.27 -11.57 1.13
N TYR A 125 0.09 -10.93 2.24
CA TYR A 125 0.92 -11.50 3.29
C TYR A 125 0.27 -12.74 3.89
N ARG A 126 -1.03 -12.67 4.24
CA ARG A 126 -1.75 -13.78 4.89
C ARG A 126 -1.84 -15.03 4.01
N ILE A 127 -2.01 -14.86 2.70
CA ILE A 127 -2.19 -15.98 1.76
C ILE A 127 -0.90 -16.43 1.07
N ARG A 128 0.23 -15.73 1.24
CA ARG A 128 1.47 -15.98 0.50
C ARG A 128 2.04 -17.39 0.58
N LYS A 129 1.70 -18.16 1.62
CA LYS A 129 2.17 -19.55 1.78
C LYS A 129 1.27 -20.54 1.02
N GLU A 130 -0.04 -20.30 1.02
CA GLU A 130 -1.06 -21.15 0.37
C GLU A 130 -1.18 -20.82 -1.13
N HIS A 131 -1.04 -19.53 -1.48
CA HIS A 131 -1.14 -19.01 -2.83
C HIS A 131 0.04 -18.06 -3.14
N PRO A 132 1.25 -18.60 -3.35
CA PRO A 132 2.48 -17.80 -3.44
C PRO A 132 2.49 -16.78 -4.57
N LEU A 133 1.92 -17.12 -5.73
CA LEU A 133 1.79 -16.20 -6.85
C LEU A 133 0.89 -14.99 -6.48
N ILE A 134 -0.35 -15.26 -6.06
CA ILE A 134 -1.34 -14.23 -5.74
C ILE A 134 -0.87 -13.37 -4.56
N GLY A 135 -0.38 -14.01 -3.49
CA GLY A 135 0.09 -13.31 -2.29
C GLY A 135 1.25 -12.36 -2.61
N THR A 136 2.24 -12.83 -3.38
CA THR A 136 3.38 -12.00 -3.80
C THR A 136 2.95 -10.88 -4.74
N THR A 137 2.01 -11.13 -5.66
CA THR A 137 1.49 -10.09 -6.56
C THR A 137 0.74 -9.00 -5.78
N LEU A 138 -0.09 -9.33 -4.80
CA LEU A 138 -0.79 -8.35 -3.97
C LEU A 138 0.18 -7.51 -3.12
N MET A 139 1.17 -8.15 -2.50
CA MET A 139 2.23 -7.46 -1.75
C MET A 139 3.06 -6.53 -2.67
N GLY A 140 3.38 -7.00 -3.88
CA GLY A 140 4.10 -6.22 -4.90
C GLY A 140 3.30 -5.02 -5.39
N TYR A 141 2.02 -5.20 -5.67
CA TYR A 141 1.08 -4.13 -6.04
C TYR A 141 1.02 -3.06 -4.96
N ALA A 142 0.84 -3.46 -3.70
CA ALA A 142 0.85 -2.52 -2.56
C ALA A 142 2.17 -1.74 -2.47
N GLY A 143 3.31 -2.42 -2.61
CA GLY A 143 4.63 -1.80 -2.64
C GLY A 143 4.77 -0.76 -3.76
N PHE A 144 4.30 -1.09 -4.96
CA PHE A 144 4.31 -0.18 -6.09
C PHE A 144 3.40 1.04 -5.87
N THR A 145 2.18 0.85 -5.36
CA THR A 145 1.25 1.94 -5.04
C THR A 145 1.89 2.93 -4.09
N MET A 146 2.48 2.46 -2.98
CA MET A 146 3.13 3.34 -2.01
C MET A 146 4.36 4.04 -2.57
N LEU A 147 5.15 3.36 -3.39
CA LEU A 147 6.29 3.98 -4.07
C LEU A 147 5.84 5.08 -5.03
N ASN A 148 4.75 4.86 -5.77
CA ASN A 148 4.14 5.87 -6.63
C ASN A 148 3.67 7.09 -5.81
N SER A 149 3.02 6.89 -4.66
CA SER A 149 2.63 7.97 -3.76
C SER A 149 3.84 8.75 -3.21
N VAL A 150 4.95 8.07 -2.92
CA VAL A 150 6.21 8.73 -2.51
C VAL A 150 6.78 9.58 -3.63
N PHE A 151 6.82 9.08 -4.87
CA PHE A 151 7.29 9.88 -6.02
C PHE A 151 6.35 11.05 -6.34
N TYR A 152 5.03 10.85 -6.20
CA TYR A 152 4.05 11.91 -6.34
C TYR A 152 4.24 13.00 -5.27
N ALA A 153 4.52 12.64 -4.02
CA ALA A 153 4.90 13.60 -2.98
C ALA A 153 6.24 14.30 -3.29
N ALA A 154 7.22 13.57 -3.82
CA ALA A 154 8.50 14.14 -4.23
C ALA A 154 8.34 15.17 -5.37
N SER A 155 7.35 14.99 -6.25
CA SER A 155 7.08 15.96 -7.33
C SER A 155 6.64 17.34 -6.83
N ALA A 156 6.30 17.47 -5.54
CA ALA A 156 6.02 18.76 -4.90
C ALA A 156 7.29 19.45 -4.34
N LEU A 157 8.49 18.85 -4.46
CA LEU A 157 9.75 19.44 -4.04
C LEU A 157 10.32 20.38 -5.12
N GLY A 158 10.53 21.65 -4.78
CA GLY A 158 11.25 22.60 -5.64
C GLY A 158 10.35 23.53 -6.45
N SER A 159 9.91 24.62 -5.80
CA SER A 159 9.64 25.94 -6.41
C SER A 159 9.04 25.97 -7.83
N ALA A 160 7.87 25.35 -7.99
CA ALA A 160 6.75 25.81 -8.81
C ALA A 160 5.60 24.88 -8.44
N VAL A 161 4.92 25.17 -7.34
CA VAL A 161 3.72 24.43 -6.94
C VAL A 161 2.72 24.54 -8.09
N THR A 162 2.59 23.49 -8.89
CA THR A 162 1.50 23.38 -9.85
C THR A 162 0.21 23.31 -9.05
N PRO A 163 -0.75 24.22 -9.27
CA PRO A 163 -2.10 24.06 -8.74
C PRO A 163 -2.61 22.66 -9.11
N GLY A 164 -3.04 21.89 -8.12
CA GLY A 164 -3.53 20.52 -8.31
C GLY A 164 -2.65 19.40 -7.75
N ASN A 165 -1.46 19.67 -7.20
CA ASN A 165 -0.73 18.67 -6.43
C ASN A 165 -1.20 18.63 -4.96
N ASP A 166 -1.52 17.44 -4.47
CA ASP A 166 -2.05 17.22 -3.11
C ASP A 166 -1.05 17.57 -2.01
N PHE A 167 0.21 17.16 -2.16
CA PHE A 167 1.24 17.38 -1.17
C PHE A 167 1.69 18.84 -1.12
N ALA A 168 1.65 19.53 -2.25
CA ALA A 168 1.84 20.96 -2.26
C ALA A 168 0.67 21.69 -1.57
N SER A 169 -0.55 21.23 -1.79
CA SER A 169 -1.74 21.77 -1.10
C SER A 169 -1.69 21.49 0.41
N LEU A 170 -1.20 20.33 0.84
CA LEU A 170 -0.96 20.04 2.26
C LEU A 170 0.09 20.96 2.87
N ALA A 171 1.18 21.22 2.16
CA ALA A 171 2.20 22.16 2.60
C ALA A 171 1.63 23.58 2.78
N LEU A 172 0.84 24.06 1.82
CA LEU A 172 0.24 25.40 1.85
C LEU A 172 -0.85 25.55 2.92
N ASN A 173 -1.69 24.54 3.12
CA ASN A 173 -2.87 24.63 3.98
C ASN A 173 -2.62 24.16 5.42
N ALA A 174 -1.72 23.19 5.62
CA ALA A 174 -1.44 22.60 6.94
C ALA A 174 0.03 22.72 7.37
N GLY A 175 0.92 23.30 6.54
CA GLY A 175 2.35 23.43 6.86
C GLY A 175 3.11 22.10 6.83
N ILE A 176 2.53 21.04 6.26
CA ILE A 176 3.15 19.72 6.17
C ILE A 176 4.07 19.69 4.95
N HIS A 177 5.38 19.76 5.19
CA HIS A 177 6.37 19.73 4.11
C HIS A 177 6.31 18.39 3.34
N PRO A 178 6.44 18.36 2.00
CA PRO A 178 6.31 17.11 1.23
C PRO A 178 7.29 16.00 1.66
N LEU A 179 8.50 16.35 2.12
CA LEU A 179 9.46 15.39 2.69
C LEU A 179 8.89 14.62 3.90
N VAL A 180 8.06 15.26 4.72
CA VAL A 180 7.41 14.60 5.86
C VAL A 180 6.43 13.56 5.36
N SER A 181 5.58 13.92 4.39
CA SER A 181 4.63 12.99 3.76
C SER A 181 5.34 11.82 3.09
N MET A 182 6.42 12.07 2.34
CA MET A 182 7.26 11.02 1.76
C MET A 182 7.79 10.06 2.82
N GLY A 183 8.31 10.59 3.93
CA GLY A 183 8.82 9.78 5.04
C GLY A 183 7.75 8.90 5.67
N ILE A 184 6.56 9.45 5.91
CA ILE A 184 5.42 8.69 6.45
C ILE A 184 5.03 7.58 5.47
N LEU A 185 4.78 7.91 4.21
CA LEU A 185 4.36 6.96 3.17
C LEU A 185 5.39 5.83 2.97
N ALA A 186 6.68 6.16 2.94
CA ALA A 186 7.76 5.18 2.82
C ALA A 186 7.85 4.24 4.03
N ALA A 187 7.39 4.66 5.21
CA ALA A 187 7.44 3.88 6.43
C ALA A 187 6.22 2.95 6.64
N VAL A 188 5.09 3.20 5.97
CA VAL A 188 3.83 2.46 6.20
C VAL A 188 3.99 0.95 6.02
N LEU A 189 4.40 0.49 4.83
CA LEU A 189 4.49 -0.96 4.55
C LEU A 189 5.61 -1.67 5.34
N PRO A 190 6.80 -1.07 5.54
CA PRO A 190 7.78 -1.64 6.46
C PRO A 190 7.21 -1.83 7.87
N ALA A 191 6.49 -0.84 8.40
CA ALA A 191 5.88 -0.93 9.72
C ALA A 191 4.80 -2.02 9.77
N GLU A 192 3.92 -2.06 8.77
CA GLU A 192 2.90 -3.10 8.63
C GLU A 192 3.50 -4.50 8.52
N TYR A 193 4.56 -4.68 7.72
CA TYR A 193 5.28 -5.95 7.61
C TYR A 193 5.83 -6.42 8.96
N LEU A 194 6.43 -5.51 9.74
CA LEU A 194 6.95 -5.84 11.07
C LEU A 194 5.82 -6.25 12.03
N LEU A 195 4.67 -5.57 11.97
CA LEU A 195 3.49 -5.91 12.74
C LEU A 195 2.98 -7.30 12.36
N LEU A 196 2.69 -7.55 11.08
CA LEU A 196 2.16 -8.82 10.58
C LEU A 196 3.09 -10.00 10.86
N ARG A 197 4.41 -9.79 10.70
CA ARG A 197 5.41 -10.80 11.06
C ARG A 197 5.45 -11.09 12.55
N THR A 198 5.23 -10.09 13.37
CA THR A 198 5.16 -10.27 14.83
C THR A 198 3.90 -11.06 15.20
N LEU A 199 2.75 -10.75 14.61
CA LEU A 199 1.51 -11.51 14.82
C LEU A 199 1.67 -12.98 14.40
N GLU A 200 2.22 -13.22 13.20
CA GLU A 200 2.48 -14.58 12.70
C GLU A 200 3.37 -15.41 13.64
N LYS A 201 4.41 -14.79 14.22
CA LYS A 201 5.29 -15.45 15.20
C LYS A 201 4.57 -15.86 16.48
N HIS A 202 3.51 -15.16 16.86
CA HIS A 202 2.70 -15.46 18.05
C HIS A 202 1.50 -16.36 17.73
N GLY A 203 1.38 -16.83 16.48
CA GLY A 203 0.26 -17.69 16.05
C GLY A 203 -1.09 -16.97 15.99
N ILE A 204 -1.07 -15.63 15.86
CA ILE A 204 -2.23 -14.77 15.61
C ILE A 204 -2.29 -14.51 14.10
#